data_AF-A0A059LNC9-F1
#
_entry.id   AF-A0A059LNC9-F1
#
_cell.length_a   1.000
_cell.length_b   1.000
_cell.length_c   1.000
_cell.angle_alpha   90.00
_cell.angle_beta   90.00
_cell.angle_gamma   90.00
#
_symmetry.space_group_name_H-M   'P 1'
#
loop_
_entity.id
_entity.type
_entity.pdbx_description
1 polymer ?
#
loop_
_entity_poly.entity_id
_entity_poly.type
_entity_poly.pdbx_seq_one_letter_code
_entity_poly.pdbx_strand_id
1 'polypeptide(L)'
;MAMMGEYALFGEIHTTEDGIPPLTVRQLPPPPASEDVRSSLLALHRELVVSVRDLLSLLTDRPSAYARALEAIGLIFRNMQHLTRVARPAQARAELVRLLERELAQRKAALRELRSATREGQEALELGLGGVRAQLEKDEE
;
A
#
# COMPACT_ATOMS: atom_id res chain seq x y z
N MET A 1 -2.97 28.12 4.62
CA MET A 1 -3.85 28.30 5.79
C MET A 1 -4.26 26.91 6.24
N ALA A 2 -3.47 26.30 7.13
CA ALA A 2 -3.74 24.95 7.63
C ALA A 2 -4.97 25.03 8.55
N MET A 3 -6.04 24.29 8.24
CA MET A 3 -7.14 24.11 9.17
C MET A 3 -6.61 23.26 10.33
N MET A 4 -6.20 23.92 11.41
CA MET A 4 -5.98 23.28 12.70
C MET A 4 -7.34 23.17 13.40
N GLY A 5 -7.78 21.95 13.70
CA GLY A 5 -9.03 21.73 14.40
C GLY A 5 -9.34 20.25 14.64
N GLU A 6 -10.05 20.02 15.73
CA GLU A 6 -10.67 18.73 16.03
C GLU A 6 -11.88 18.52 15.10
N TYR A 7 -11.95 17.36 14.44
CA TYR A 7 -13.08 16.98 13.60
C TYR A 7 -13.65 15.62 14.02
N ALA A 8 -14.97 15.50 13.99
CA ALA A 8 -15.66 14.26 14.32
C ALA A 8 -15.72 13.35 13.08
N LEU A 9 -15.15 12.15 13.19
CA LEU A 9 -15.27 11.11 12.16
C LEU A 9 -15.66 9.80 12.86
N PHE A 10 -16.76 9.18 12.41
CA PHE A 10 -17.28 7.93 12.99
C PHE A 10 -17.51 7.95 14.52
N GLY A 11 -17.85 9.13 15.08
CA GLY A 11 -18.11 9.28 16.52
C GLY A 11 -16.85 9.43 17.38
N GLU A 12 -15.66 9.47 16.79
CA GLU A 12 -14.41 9.82 17.47
C GLU A 12 -13.93 11.22 17.05
N ILE A 13 -13.34 11.94 18.01
CA ILE A 13 -12.73 13.25 17.78
C ILE A 13 -11.31 13.03 17.29
N HIS A 14 -11.00 13.50 16.08
CA HIS A 14 -9.68 13.40 15.47
C HIS A 14 -9.02 14.77 15.38
N THR A 15 -7.73 14.85 15.70
CA THR A 15 -6.92 16.06 15.58
C THR A 15 -6.21 16.10 14.21
N THR A 16 -5.99 17.30 13.68
CA THR A 16 -5.25 17.53 12.42
C THR A 16 -3.73 17.55 12.61
N GLU A 17 -3.23 17.27 13.82
CA GLU A 17 -1.80 17.17 14.09
C GLU A 17 -1.21 15.89 13.50
N ASP A 18 -0.04 16.00 12.85
CA ASP A 18 0.67 14.87 12.26
C ASP A 18 1.16 13.91 13.35
N GLY A 19 0.37 12.86 13.59
CA GLY A 19 0.69 11.80 14.53
C GLY A 19 -0.44 10.79 14.57
N ILE A 20 -0.12 9.52 14.82
CA ILE A 20 -1.17 8.52 15.12
C ILE A 20 -1.75 8.94 16.48
N PRO A 21 -3.06 9.27 16.57
CA PRO A 21 -3.63 9.69 17.84
C PRO A 21 -3.40 8.59 18.90
N PRO A 22 -2.86 8.95 20.08
CA PRO A 22 -2.64 7.97 21.14
C PRO A 22 -3.99 7.43 21.63
N LEU A 23 -4.06 6.11 21.81
CA LEU A 23 -5.28 5.41 22.23
C LEU A 23 -5.63 5.72 23.70
N THR A 24 -6.89 6.04 23.97
CA THR A 24 -7.45 6.35 25.29
C THR A 24 -7.87 5.13 26.12
N VAL A 25 -7.71 3.89 25.61
CA VAL A 25 -8.21 2.68 26.28
C VAL A 25 -7.11 1.62 26.46
N ARG A 26 -7.20 0.91 27.59
CA ARG A 26 -6.27 -0.12 28.11
C ARG A 26 -5.73 -1.04 27.01
N GLN A 27 -4.46 -0.86 26.67
CA GLN A 27 -3.69 -1.78 25.84
C GLN A 27 -3.68 -3.17 26.49
N LEU A 28 -3.90 -4.23 25.69
CA LEU A 28 -3.12 -5.45 25.91
C LEU A 28 -1.68 -5.11 25.49
N PRO A 29 -0.66 -5.58 26.23
CA PRO A 29 0.66 -4.98 26.28
C PRO A 29 1.22 -4.67 24.89
N PRO A 30 1.91 -3.52 24.73
CA PRO A 30 2.46 -3.13 23.44
C PRO A 30 3.39 -4.23 22.95
N PRO A 31 3.21 -4.73 21.71
CA PRO A 31 4.12 -5.72 21.16
C PRO A 31 5.52 -5.09 21.13
N PRO A 32 6.58 -5.80 21.58
CA PRO A 32 7.95 -5.33 21.44
C PRO A 32 8.20 -4.95 19.99
N ALA A 33 9.01 -3.91 19.76
CA ALA A 33 9.27 -3.29 18.45
C ALA A 33 9.81 -4.22 17.35
N SER A 34 9.96 -5.52 17.62
CA SER A 34 10.38 -6.58 16.71
C SER A 34 9.38 -7.73 16.55
N GLU A 35 8.19 -7.66 17.16
CA GLU A 35 7.20 -8.73 17.00
C GLU A 35 6.55 -8.64 15.63
N ASP A 36 6.59 -9.76 14.88
CA ASP A 36 5.97 -9.89 13.57
C ASP A 36 4.51 -9.42 13.64
N VAL A 37 4.19 -8.26 13.05
CA VAL A 37 2.82 -7.72 12.99
C VAL A 37 1.85 -8.77 12.44
N ARG A 38 2.33 -9.60 11.51
CA ARG A 38 1.61 -10.76 10.98
C ARG A 38 1.24 -11.78 12.05
N SER A 39 2.18 -12.19 12.91
CA SER A 39 1.92 -13.22 13.93
C SER A 39 0.94 -12.69 14.99
N SER A 40 1.10 -11.42 15.38
CA SER A 40 0.20 -10.73 16.31
C SER A 40 -1.22 -10.60 15.75
N LEU A 41 -1.36 -10.26 14.46
CA LEU A 41 -2.65 -10.16 13.80
C LEU A 41 -3.33 -11.54 13.65
N LEU A 42 -2.55 -12.59 13.37
CA LEU A 42 -3.05 -13.98 13.35
C LEU A 42 -3.51 -14.45 14.73
N ALA A 43 -2.80 -14.09 15.80
CA ALA A 43 -3.19 -14.39 17.17
C ALA A 43 -4.52 -13.71 17.52
N LEU A 44 -4.64 -12.40 17.27
CA LEU A 44 -5.89 -11.65 17.48
C LEU A 44 -7.04 -12.18 16.62
N HIS A 45 -6.77 -12.62 15.38
CA HIS A 45 -7.80 -13.21 14.53
C HIS A 45 -8.32 -14.54 15.12
N ARG A 46 -7.44 -15.39 15.65
CA ARG A 46 -7.85 -16.62 16.34
C ARG A 46 -8.67 -16.30 17.59
N GLU A 47 -8.25 -15.31 18.37
CA GLU A 47 -8.98 -14.84 19.56
C GLU A 47 -10.36 -14.26 19.20
N LEU A 48 -10.46 -13.54 18.08
CA LEU A 48 -11.73 -13.05 17.55
C LEU A 48 -12.69 -14.20 17.21
N VAL A 49 -12.20 -15.22 16.50
CA VAL A 49 -13.02 -16.38 16.12
C VAL A 49 -13.56 -17.11 17.35
N VAL A 50 -12.71 -17.30 18.37
CA VAL A 50 -13.14 -17.88 19.66
C VAL A 50 -14.19 -16.99 20.34
N SER A 51 -13.94 -15.69 20.40
CA SER A 51 -14.87 -14.74 21.04
C SER A 51 -16.23 -14.67 20.34
N VAL A 52 -16.26 -14.75 19.01
CA VAL A 52 -17.50 -14.79 18.23
C VAL A 52 -18.22 -16.12 18.45
N ARG A 53 -17.50 -17.25 18.48
CA ARG A 53 -18.11 -18.56 18.81
C ARG A 53 -18.74 -18.52 20.20
N ASP A 54 -18.01 -17.99 21.18
CA ASP A 54 -18.48 -17.92 22.57
C ASP A 54 -19.68 -16.97 22.71
N LEU A 55 -19.73 -15.89 21.91
CA LEU A 55 -20.91 -15.04 21.77
C LEU A 55 -22.12 -15.81 21.23
N LEU A 56 -21.95 -16.63 20.18
CA LEU A 56 -23.05 -17.44 19.63
C LEU A 56 -23.60 -18.44 20.65
N SER A 57 -22.71 -19.09 21.41
CA SER A 57 -23.10 -19.96 22.53
C SER A 57 -23.83 -19.17 23.62
N LEU A 58 -23.32 -18.00 24.00
CA LEU A 58 -23.93 -17.14 25.02
C LEU A 58 -25.32 -16.64 24.60
N LEU A 59 -25.54 -16.33 23.33
CA LEU A 59 -26.84 -15.91 22.80
C LEU A 59 -27.87 -17.03 22.84
N THR A 60 -27.42 -18.29 22.77
CA THR A 60 -28.29 -19.46 22.89
C THR A 60 -28.67 -19.71 24.35
N ASP A 61 -27.72 -19.58 25.27
CA ASP A 61 -27.93 -19.91 26.69
C ASP A 61 -28.52 -18.76 27.51
N ARG A 62 -27.98 -17.54 27.34
CA ARG A 62 -28.32 -16.33 28.13
C ARG A 62 -28.18 -15.06 27.29
N PRO A 63 -29.20 -14.72 26.48
CA PRO A 63 -29.13 -13.58 25.56
C PRO A 63 -28.98 -12.22 26.25
N SER A 64 -29.33 -12.08 27.55
CA SER A 64 -29.20 -10.82 28.29
C SER A 64 -27.74 -10.43 28.63
N ALA A 65 -26.79 -11.36 28.55
CA ALA A 65 -25.41 -11.14 28.95
C ALA A 65 -24.47 -10.76 27.78
N TYR A 66 -24.99 -10.58 26.57
CA TYR A 66 -24.18 -10.39 25.35
C TYR A 66 -23.29 -9.14 25.36
N ALA A 67 -23.69 -8.08 26.09
CA ALA A 67 -23.01 -6.79 26.07
C ALA A 67 -21.51 -6.89 26.43
N ARG A 68 -21.17 -7.70 27.45
CA ARG A 68 -19.77 -7.91 27.85
C ARG A 68 -18.95 -8.66 26.80
N ALA A 69 -19.55 -9.60 26.09
CA ALA A 69 -18.90 -10.31 24.99
C ALA A 69 -18.66 -9.37 23.80
N LEU A 70 -19.61 -8.46 23.53
CA LEU A 70 -19.47 -7.46 22.48
C LEU A 70 -18.36 -6.43 22.80
N GLU A 71 -18.22 -6.02 24.05
CA GLU A 71 -17.11 -5.16 24.49
C GLU A 71 -15.74 -5.81 24.26
N ALA A 72 -15.62 -7.11 24.58
CA ALA A 72 -14.40 -7.89 24.34
C ALA A 72 -14.07 -7.97 22.85
N ILE A 73 -15.06 -8.27 22.01
CA ILE A 73 -14.90 -8.29 20.54
C ILE A 73 -14.49 -6.89 20.03
N GLY A 74 -15.11 -5.83 20.54
CA GLY A 74 -14.76 -4.45 20.20
C GLY A 74 -13.31 -4.10 20.55
N LEU A 75 -12.78 -4.64 21.65
CA LEU A 75 -11.39 -4.46 22.03
C LEU A 75 -10.43 -5.16 21.04
N ILE A 76 -10.77 -6.38 20.61
CA ILE A 76 -9.98 -7.13 19.61
C ILE A 76 -9.93 -6.35 18.30
N PHE A 77 -11.05 -5.81 17.82
CA PHE A 77 -11.09 -5.00 16.60
C PHE A 77 -10.24 -3.73 16.70
N ARG A 78 -10.28 -3.01 17.83
CA ARG A 78 -9.43 -1.83 18.04
C ARG A 78 -7.94 -2.19 17.99
N ASN A 79 -7.56 -3.32 18.58
CA ASN A 79 -6.18 -3.81 18.56
C ASN A 79 -5.74 -4.20 17.15
N MET A 80 -6.58 -4.90 16.38
CA MET A 80 -6.31 -5.22 14.98
C MET A 80 -6.15 -3.97 14.11
N GLN A 81 -6.99 -2.96 14.34
CA GLN A 81 -6.91 -1.68 13.64
C GLN A 81 -5.62 -0.94 13.97
N HIS A 82 -5.18 -1.00 15.23
CA HIS A 82 -3.90 -0.44 15.64
C HIS A 82 -2.73 -1.12 14.94
N LEU A 83 -2.67 -2.46 14.95
CA LEU A 83 -1.62 -3.21 14.23
C LEU A 83 -1.60 -2.88 12.73
N THR A 84 -2.78 -2.70 12.14
CA THR A 84 -2.89 -2.27 10.74
C THR A 84 -2.32 -0.87 10.53
N ARG A 85 -2.60 0.08 11.44
CA ARG A 85 -2.02 1.43 11.41
C ARG A 85 -0.50 1.39 11.53
N VAL A 86 0.05 0.52 12.40
CA VAL A 86 1.49 0.32 12.56
C VAL A 86 2.15 -0.26 11.29
N ALA A 87 1.44 -1.09 10.53
CA ALA A 87 1.95 -1.66 9.27
C ALA A 87 1.96 -0.67 8.08
N ARG A 88 1.16 0.40 8.12
CA ARG A 88 1.00 1.34 6.99
C ARG A 88 2.32 1.93 6.46
N PRO A 89 3.28 2.37 7.31
CA PRO A 89 4.54 2.92 6.81
C PRO A 89 5.39 1.89 6.06
N ALA A 90 5.40 0.63 6.50
CA ALA A 90 6.11 -0.45 5.81
C ALA A 90 5.45 -0.78 4.47
N GLN A 91 4.11 -0.81 4.43
CA GLN A 91 3.35 -1.00 3.19
C GLN A 91 3.58 0.13 2.19
N ALA A 92 3.55 1.39 2.62
CA ALA A 92 3.80 2.55 1.75
C ALA A 92 5.20 2.49 1.13
N ARG A 93 6.21 2.07 1.88
CA ARG A 93 7.57 1.84 1.37
C ARG A 93 7.59 0.73 0.30
N ALA A 94 6.95 -0.40 0.55
CA ALA A 94 6.87 -1.49 -0.41
C ALA A 94 6.15 -1.09 -1.72
N GLU A 95 5.05 -0.35 -1.62
CA GLU A 95 4.34 0.19 -2.78
C GLU A 95 5.18 1.19 -3.58
N LEU A 96 5.94 2.06 -2.89
CA LEU A 96 6.85 3.00 -3.55
C LEU A 96 7.94 2.26 -4.34
N VAL A 97 8.55 1.23 -3.75
CA VAL A 97 9.55 0.40 -4.44
C VAL A 97 8.94 -0.22 -5.70
N ARG A 98 7.77 -0.85 -5.57
CA ARG A 98 7.07 -1.47 -6.71
C ARG A 98 6.75 -0.45 -7.81
N LEU A 99 6.35 0.77 -7.45
CA LEU A 99 6.10 1.85 -8.40
C LEU A 99 7.38 2.25 -9.15
N LEU A 100 8.49 2.42 -8.43
CA LEU A 100 9.78 2.77 -9.02
C LEU A 100 10.34 1.68 -9.94
N GLU A 101 10.15 0.41 -9.58
CA GLU A 101 10.51 -0.72 -10.44
C GLU A 101 9.73 -0.70 -11.76
N ARG A 102 8.43 -0.39 -11.69
CA ARG A 102 7.58 -0.24 -12.89
C ARG A 102 8.03 0.92 -13.76
N GLU A 103 8.28 2.09 -13.16
CA GLU A 103 8.82 3.27 -13.85
C GLU A 103 10.14 2.95 -14.57
N LEU A 104 11.06 2.28 -13.87
CA LEU A 104 12.35 1.89 -14.43
C LEU A 104 12.18 0.92 -15.62
N ALA A 105 11.29 -0.06 -15.50
CA ALA A 105 11.01 -1.00 -16.57
C ALA A 105 10.43 -0.30 -17.82
N GLN A 106 9.49 0.63 -17.61
CA GLN A 106 8.90 1.43 -18.69
C GLN A 106 9.96 2.30 -19.39
N ARG A 107 10.81 3.00 -18.63
CA ARG A 107 11.89 3.81 -19.21
C ARG A 107 12.89 2.97 -19.99
N LYS A 108 13.24 1.78 -19.50
CA LYS A 108 14.12 0.84 -20.23
C LYS A 108 13.47 0.32 -21.51
N ALA A 109 12.15 0.12 -21.54
CA ALA A 109 11.44 -0.24 -22.77
C ALA A 109 11.48 0.90 -23.78
N ALA A 110 11.09 2.12 -23.38
CA ALA A 110 11.12 3.30 -24.25
C ALA A 110 12.52 3.60 -24.82
N LEU A 111 13.58 3.44 -24.00
CA LEU A 111 14.96 3.61 -24.48
C LEU A 111 15.35 2.56 -25.54
N ARG A 112 14.84 1.32 -25.43
CA ARG A 112 15.09 0.29 -26.44
C ARG A 112 14.37 0.62 -27.74
N GLU A 113 13.13 1.07 -27.66
CA GLU A 113 12.35 1.50 -28.83
C GLU A 113 13.02 2.68 -29.55
N LEU A 114 13.42 3.72 -28.80
CA LEU A 114 14.14 4.86 -29.37
C LEU A 114 15.46 4.45 -30.04
N ARG A 115 16.22 3.53 -29.43
CA ARG A 115 17.45 3.01 -30.02
C ARG A 115 17.20 2.23 -31.30
N SER A 116 16.14 1.43 -31.37
CA SER A 116 15.72 0.74 -32.59
C SER A 116 15.39 1.75 -33.69
N ALA A 117 14.50 2.71 -33.39
CA ALA A 117 14.08 3.73 -34.33
C ALA A 117 15.25 4.59 -34.84
N THR A 118 16.20 4.94 -33.96
CA THR A 118 17.39 5.70 -34.36
C THR A 118 18.28 4.90 -35.29
N ARG A 119 18.46 3.61 -35.01
CA ARG A 119 19.25 2.71 -35.87
C ARG A 119 18.60 2.54 -37.25
N GLU A 120 17.30 2.29 -37.28
CA GLU A 120 16.53 2.18 -38.53
C GLU A 120 16.60 3.50 -39.32
N GLY A 121 16.50 4.65 -38.66
CA GLY A 121 16.67 5.96 -39.28
C GLY A 121 18.06 6.19 -39.84
N GLN A 122 19.12 5.76 -39.12
CA GLN A 122 20.50 5.83 -39.61
C GLN A 122 20.72 4.93 -40.83
N GLU A 123 20.25 3.69 -40.79
CA GLU A 123 20.33 2.75 -41.92
C GLU A 123 19.58 3.30 -43.15
N ALA A 124 18.40 3.90 -42.95
CA ALA A 124 17.64 4.56 -44.03
C ALA A 124 18.36 5.79 -44.61
N LEU A 125 19.00 6.61 -43.76
CA LEU A 125 19.78 7.77 -44.20
C LEU A 125 21.03 7.35 -44.99
N GLU A 126 21.75 6.32 -44.55
CA GLU A 126 22.92 5.80 -45.28
C GLU A 126 22.53 5.25 -46.66
N LEU A 127 21.42 4.51 -46.76
CA LEU A 127 20.87 4.06 -48.03
C LEU A 127 20.45 5.22 -48.93
N GLY A 128 19.78 6.23 -48.37
CA GLY A 128 19.34 7.44 -49.10
C GLY A 128 20.51 8.28 -49.61
N LEU A 129 21.55 8.49 -48.78
CA LEU A 129 22.76 9.22 -49.18
C LEU A 129 23.57 8.45 -50.24
N GLY A 130 23.61 7.13 -50.17
CA GLY A 130 24.19 6.28 -51.22
C GLY A 130 23.46 6.44 -52.56
N GLY A 131 22.12 6.53 -52.53
CA GLY A 131 21.30 6.79 -53.71
C GLY A 131 21.55 8.17 -54.33
N VAL A 132 21.60 9.23 -53.50
CA VAL A 132 21.89 10.60 -53.98
C VAL A 132 23.28 10.71 -54.60
N ARG A 133 24.28 10.03 -54.02
CA ARG A 133 25.65 10.01 -54.55
C ARG A 133 25.75 9.30 -55.90
N ALA A 134 25.03 8.19 -56.07
CA ALA A 134 24.95 7.48 -57.36
C ALA A 134 24.18 8.26 -58.44
N GLN A 135 23.27 9.15 -58.04
CA GLN A 135 22.58 10.07 -58.95
C GLN A 135 23.52 11.18 -59.45
N LEU A 136 24.33 11.76 -58.56
CA LEU A 136 25.29 12.81 -58.90
C LEU A 136 26.40 12.33 -59.85
N GLU A 137 26.87 11.08 -59.70
CA GLU A 137 27.85 10.48 -60.61
C GLU A 137 27.29 10.20 -62.01
N LYS A 138 25.96 10.07 -62.17
CA LYS A 138 25.29 9.89 -63.47
C LYS A 138 24.98 11.21 -64.19
N ASP A 139 24.89 12.31 -63.46
CA ASP A 139 24.64 13.64 -64.02
C ASP A 139 25.95 14.36 -64.44
N GLU A 140 27.12 13.81 -64.10
CA GLU A 140 28.46 14.31 -64.51
C GLU A 140 29.05 13.61 -65.77
N GLU A 141 28.42 12.55 -66.29
CA GLU A 141 28.75 11.88 -67.58
C GLU A 141 27.88 12.37 -68.75
#